data_AF-A0A7Y3MCN1-F1
#
_entry.id   AF-A0A7Y3MCN1-F1
#
_cell.length_a   1.000
_cell.length_b   1.000
_cell.length_c   1.000
_cell.angle_alpha   90.00
_cell.angle_beta   90.00
_cell.angle_gamma   90.00
#
_symmetry.space_group_name_H-M   'P 1'
#
loop_
_entity.id
_entity.type
_entity.pdbx_description
1 polymer ?
#
loop_
_entity_poly.entity_id
_entity_poly.type
_entity_poly.pdbx_seq_one_letter_code
_entity_poly.pdbx_strand_id
1 'polypeptide(L)'
;MSPDPAWCRKLSDAGVTLYCHRPLEACRKTRHDYVQLGLLLAEISHDHPGRAIVLLHSGLTVSIDQLQSLSLEDDGVPLACTALSNAAADFNPLANLAATDATSAEQIAIAVDLMGTGAHPAHGSWPDHVVGLSPRAVEALSAEDVNPGNAASRLHGVGGIIVVDDRLFIHAPAQALFNTRALQAHEEARPPAWGLVAARLQAWLDQGSPELEPIAPDEPVTLHISHSWGGGVARWISNYIDADSGGAHIQLLAEGPQSGQGPGQRLSLYPGTLQSVPLARFWLQPPITSIREHDPQYRDALAGICMRYRVGRIIVSSLVGHSLDVFGTGLPTVQVLHDQFPLWPFLS
;
A
#
# COMPACT_ATOMS: atom_id res chain seq x y z
N MET A 1 -5.24 -5.18 26.78
CA MET A 1 -6.56 -4.54 26.80
C MET A 1 -7.60 -5.50 26.28
N SER A 2 -8.89 -5.33 26.61
CA SER A 2 -9.96 -6.07 25.94
C SER A 2 -10.41 -5.27 24.71
N PRO A 3 -10.77 -5.91 23.59
CA PRO A 3 -11.29 -5.21 22.42
C PRO A 3 -12.62 -4.54 22.76
N ASP A 4 -12.92 -3.44 22.07
CA ASP A 4 -14.17 -2.69 22.25
C ASP A 4 -15.39 -3.57 21.87
N PRO A 5 -16.38 -3.78 22.78
CA PRO A 5 -17.59 -4.53 22.48
C PRO A 5 -18.41 -3.97 21.31
N ALA A 6 -18.40 -2.64 21.08
CA ALA A 6 -19.09 -2.03 19.94
C ALA A 6 -18.44 -2.45 18.61
N TRP A 7 -17.11 -2.46 18.58
CA TRP A 7 -16.34 -2.95 17.43
C TRP A 7 -16.56 -4.44 17.18
N CYS A 8 -16.58 -5.27 18.23
CA CYS A 8 -16.87 -6.71 18.09
C CYS A 8 -18.26 -6.97 17.49
N ARG A 9 -19.29 -6.23 17.93
CA ARG A 9 -20.64 -6.31 17.37
C ARG A 9 -20.66 -5.93 15.88
N LYS A 10 -20.01 -4.83 15.50
CA LYS A 10 -19.93 -4.39 14.10
C LYS A 10 -19.34 -5.48 13.18
N LEU A 11 -18.29 -6.16 13.62
CA LEU A 11 -17.70 -7.27 12.86
C LEU A 11 -18.61 -8.50 12.81
N SER A 12 -19.24 -8.86 13.92
CA SER A 12 -20.21 -9.96 13.98
C SER A 12 -21.41 -9.72 13.07
N ASP A 13 -21.95 -8.50 13.05
CA ASP A 13 -23.07 -8.10 12.21
C ASP A 13 -22.71 -8.13 10.71
N ALA A 14 -21.43 -7.93 10.40
CA ALA A 14 -20.87 -8.10 9.05
C ALA A 14 -20.54 -9.57 8.69
N GLY A 15 -20.91 -10.52 9.54
CA GLY A 15 -20.73 -11.96 9.29
C GLY A 15 -19.35 -12.52 9.67
N VAL A 16 -18.50 -11.74 10.33
CA VAL A 16 -17.19 -12.21 10.83
C VAL A 16 -17.40 -13.00 12.13
N THR A 17 -16.95 -14.26 12.16
CA THR A 17 -17.01 -15.06 13.40
C THR A 17 -15.81 -14.73 14.29
N LEU A 18 -16.09 -14.18 15.48
CA LEU A 18 -15.06 -13.76 16.43
C LEU A 18 -14.83 -14.80 17.52
N TYR A 19 -13.56 -15.01 17.87
CA TYR A 19 -13.11 -15.89 18.96
C TYR A 19 -12.29 -15.10 19.97
N CYS A 20 -12.47 -15.38 21.27
CA CYS A 20 -11.64 -14.82 22.33
C CYS A 20 -11.52 -15.78 23.52
N HIS A 21 -10.33 -15.89 24.10
CA HIS A 21 -10.14 -16.67 25.32
C HIS A 21 -10.88 -16.08 26.53
N ARG A 22 -11.06 -14.74 26.54
CA ARG A 22 -11.83 -14.04 27.57
C ARG A 22 -13.31 -13.98 27.17
N PRO A 23 -14.24 -14.11 28.13
CA PRO A 23 -15.65 -13.93 27.84
C PRO A 23 -15.90 -12.48 27.40
N LEU A 24 -16.31 -12.30 26.14
CA LEU A 24 -16.63 -11.02 25.53
C LEU A 24 -17.95 -11.14 24.76
N GLU A 25 -18.74 -10.09 24.79
CA GLU A 25 -19.98 -10.01 24.03
C GLU A 25 -19.69 -10.12 22.52
N ALA A 26 -20.53 -10.85 21.78
CA ALA A 26 -20.35 -11.14 20.35
C ALA A 26 -19.11 -12.01 19.96
N CYS A 27 -18.38 -12.56 20.94
CA CYS A 27 -17.27 -13.49 20.70
C CYS A 27 -17.56 -14.89 21.25
N ARG A 28 -17.14 -15.93 20.52
CA ARG A 28 -17.11 -17.31 21.02
C ARG A 28 -15.91 -17.49 21.94
N LYS A 29 -16.12 -18.12 23.09
CA LYS A 29 -15.05 -18.37 24.06
C LYS A 29 -14.18 -19.55 23.61
N THR A 30 -12.87 -19.34 23.50
CA THR A 30 -11.90 -20.43 23.26
C THR A 30 -11.37 -21.00 24.57
N ARG A 31 -11.01 -22.28 24.57
CA ARG A 31 -10.34 -22.93 25.70
C ARG A 31 -8.87 -22.51 25.79
N HIS A 32 -8.23 -22.42 24.63
CA HIS A 32 -6.81 -22.05 24.51
C HIS A 32 -6.66 -20.56 24.19
N ASP A 33 -5.49 -20.01 24.52
CA ASP A 33 -5.12 -18.65 24.19
C ASP A 33 -3.98 -18.62 23.15
N TYR A 34 -3.49 -17.41 22.84
CA TYR A 34 -2.45 -17.21 21.84
C TYR A 34 -1.08 -17.82 22.22
N VAL A 35 -0.82 -18.05 23.52
CA VAL A 35 0.43 -18.73 23.94
C VAL A 35 0.41 -20.18 23.47
N GLN A 36 -0.76 -20.80 23.46
CA GLN A 36 -1.01 -22.15 22.95
C GLN A 36 -1.53 -22.11 21.50
N LEU A 37 -0.82 -21.37 20.64
CA LEU A 37 -1.25 -21.05 19.27
C LEU A 37 -1.76 -22.26 18.49
N GLY A 38 -1.05 -23.40 18.51
CA GLY A 38 -1.48 -24.56 17.73
C GLY A 38 -2.76 -25.21 18.22
N LEU A 39 -2.96 -25.29 19.55
CA LEU A 39 -4.22 -25.78 20.12
C LEU A 39 -5.38 -24.82 19.85
N LEU A 40 -5.11 -23.51 19.88
CA LEU A 40 -6.09 -22.48 19.51
C LEU A 40 -6.52 -22.62 18.04
N LEU A 41 -5.56 -22.77 17.12
CA LEU A 41 -5.83 -22.97 15.70
C LEU A 41 -6.57 -24.28 15.44
N ALA A 42 -6.19 -25.37 16.10
CA ALA A 42 -6.88 -26.65 16.01
C ALA A 42 -8.33 -26.56 16.50
N GLU A 43 -8.56 -25.85 17.60
CA GLU A 43 -9.90 -25.60 18.15
C GLU A 43 -10.78 -24.82 17.16
N ILE A 44 -10.28 -23.73 16.59
CA ILE A 44 -11.05 -22.91 15.64
C ILE A 44 -11.26 -23.65 14.30
N SER A 45 -10.23 -24.36 13.81
CA SER A 45 -10.29 -25.13 12.58
C SER A 45 -11.27 -26.30 12.67
N HIS A 46 -11.44 -26.90 13.85
CA HIS A 46 -12.46 -27.92 14.08
C HIS A 46 -13.88 -27.38 13.86
N ASP A 47 -14.16 -26.18 14.35
CA ASP A 47 -15.46 -25.53 14.18
C ASP A 47 -15.67 -24.97 12.75
N HIS A 48 -14.57 -24.64 12.06
CA HIS A 48 -14.57 -24.02 10.74
C HIS A 48 -13.50 -24.62 9.80
N PRO A 49 -13.66 -25.86 9.35
CA PRO A 49 -12.66 -26.55 8.55
C PRO A 49 -12.46 -25.84 7.20
N GLY A 50 -11.19 -25.74 6.77
CA GLY A 50 -10.81 -25.16 5.48
C GLY A 50 -10.99 -23.63 5.39
N ARG A 51 -11.19 -22.93 6.51
CA ARG A 51 -11.30 -21.46 6.53
C ARG A 51 -9.96 -20.81 6.85
N ALA A 52 -9.72 -19.66 6.22
CA ALA A 52 -8.67 -18.75 6.64
C ALA A 52 -8.97 -18.20 8.03
N ILE A 53 -7.94 -17.96 8.83
CA ILE A 53 -8.04 -17.42 10.19
C ILE A 53 -7.22 -16.14 10.28
N VAL A 54 -7.80 -15.06 10.80
CA VAL A 54 -7.06 -13.86 11.16
C VAL A 54 -6.86 -13.81 12.67
N LEU A 55 -5.60 -13.78 13.09
CA LEU A 55 -5.21 -13.55 14.47
C LEU A 55 -4.98 -12.05 14.67
N LEU A 56 -5.57 -11.49 15.72
CA LEU A 56 -5.51 -10.05 15.99
C LEU A 56 -5.18 -9.79 17.47
N HIS A 57 -4.14 -8.99 17.71
CA HIS A 57 -3.83 -8.49 19.03
C HIS A 57 -4.91 -7.49 19.50
N SER A 58 -5.35 -7.61 20.75
CA SER A 58 -6.56 -6.95 21.31
C SER A 58 -6.46 -5.44 21.57
N GLY A 59 -5.55 -4.75 20.88
CA GLY A 59 -5.35 -3.31 20.94
C GLY A 59 -5.24 -2.65 19.57
N LEU A 60 -5.59 -3.38 18.51
CA LEU A 60 -5.58 -2.90 17.13
C LEU A 60 -6.99 -2.49 16.73
N THR A 61 -7.09 -1.43 15.93
CA THR A 61 -8.34 -1.04 15.27
C THR A 61 -8.25 -1.46 13.81
N VAL A 62 -9.11 -2.41 13.40
CA VAL A 62 -9.11 -2.97 12.04
C VAL A 62 -10.49 -2.86 11.43
N SER A 63 -10.57 -2.44 10.17
CA SER A 63 -11.81 -2.44 9.39
C SER A 63 -12.08 -3.81 8.75
N ILE A 64 -13.31 -4.02 8.25
CA ILE A 64 -13.66 -5.26 7.54
C ILE A 64 -12.82 -5.41 6.28
N ASP A 65 -12.63 -4.34 5.50
CA ASP A 65 -11.85 -4.34 4.27
C ASP A 65 -10.37 -4.69 4.52
N GLN A 66 -9.83 -4.23 5.64
CA GLN A 66 -8.48 -4.59 6.07
C GLN A 66 -8.38 -6.07 6.47
N LEU A 67 -9.40 -6.62 7.15
CA LEU A 67 -9.46 -8.07 7.45
C LEU A 67 -9.60 -8.90 6.17
N GLN A 68 -10.38 -8.43 5.20
CA GLN A 68 -10.53 -9.09 3.91
C GLN A 68 -9.24 -9.06 3.10
N SER A 69 -8.49 -7.96 3.14
CA SER A 69 -7.16 -7.86 2.52
C SER A 69 -6.14 -8.86 3.11
N LEU A 70 -6.34 -9.28 4.36
CA LEU A 70 -5.53 -10.31 5.03
C LEU A 70 -6.10 -11.73 4.83
N SER A 71 -7.30 -11.85 4.27
CA SER A 71 -7.92 -13.14 3.96
C SER A 71 -7.34 -13.66 2.65
N LEU A 72 -6.45 -14.64 2.76
CA LEU A 72 -5.71 -15.18 1.63
C LEU A 72 -6.49 -16.30 0.94
N GLU A 73 -6.47 -16.28 -0.39
CA GLU A 73 -6.89 -17.44 -1.20
C GLU A 73 -5.83 -18.55 -1.12
N ASP A 74 -6.27 -19.79 -1.31
CA ASP A 74 -5.38 -20.96 -1.25
C ASP A 74 -4.70 -21.19 -2.61
N ASP A 75 -3.49 -20.66 -2.76
CA ASP A 75 -2.63 -20.88 -3.93
C ASP A 75 -1.74 -22.13 -3.79
N GLY A 76 -2.05 -23.03 -2.84
CA GLY A 76 -1.33 -24.27 -2.61
C GLY A 76 -0.07 -24.16 -1.74
N VAL A 77 0.33 -22.95 -1.34
CA VAL A 77 1.43 -22.69 -0.41
C VAL A 77 0.88 -22.24 0.94
N PRO A 78 1.32 -22.82 2.08
CA PRO A 78 0.97 -22.30 3.40
C PRO A 78 1.45 -20.85 3.57
N LEU A 79 0.51 -19.91 3.53
CA LEU A 79 0.78 -18.48 3.56
C LEU A 79 0.28 -17.85 4.86
N ALA A 80 1.14 -17.03 5.46
CA ALA A 80 0.79 -16.08 6.51
C ALA A 80 1.02 -14.66 5.96
N CYS A 81 -0.01 -13.82 5.97
CA CYS A 81 0.09 -12.42 5.54
C CYS A 81 -0.14 -11.49 6.72
N THR A 82 0.71 -10.49 6.86
CA THR A 82 0.58 -9.43 7.87
C THR A 82 0.56 -8.06 7.21
N ALA A 83 0.16 -7.05 7.97
CA ALA A 83 0.21 -5.64 7.60
C ALA A 83 1.44 -4.95 8.20
N LEU A 84 1.78 -3.79 7.64
CA LEU A 84 2.55 -2.77 8.32
C LEU A 84 1.77 -2.26 9.55
N SER A 85 2.47 -1.91 10.62
CA SER A 85 1.83 -1.45 11.86
C SER A 85 2.80 -0.77 12.80
N ASN A 86 2.33 0.22 13.57
CA ASN A 86 3.08 0.78 14.70
C ASN A 86 3.05 -0.11 15.96
N ALA A 87 2.39 -1.27 15.92
CA ALA A 87 2.36 -2.24 17.02
C ALA A 87 3.72 -2.92 17.29
N ALA A 88 4.56 -3.04 16.26
CA ALA A 88 5.84 -3.73 16.33
C ALA A 88 6.89 -2.96 15.51
N ALA A 89 8.07 -2.75 16.09
CA ALA A 89 9.10 -1.88 15.48
C ALA A 89 9.56 -2.37 14.10
N ASP A 90 9.68 -3.69 13.91
CA ASP A 90 10.09 -4.28 12.64
C ASP A 90 9.05 -4.10 11.53
N PHE A 91 7.77 -3.91 11.89
CA PHE A 91 6.66 -3.71 10.96
C PHE A 91 6.22 -2.25 10.84
N ASN A 92 6.87 -1.33 11.56
CA ASN A 92 6.50 0.08 11.54
C ASN A 92 7.24 0.81 10.40
N PRO A 93 6.54 1.27 9.33
CA PRO A 93 7.16 2.00 8.22
C PRO A 93 7.58 3.42 8.62
N LEU A 94 7.12 3.90 9.79
CA LEU A 94 7.46 5.19 10.38
C LEU A 94 8.57 5.09 11.43
N ALA A 95 9.10 3.88 11.70
CA ALA A 95 10.20 3.72 12.63
C ALA A 95 11.40 4.58 12.18
N ASN A 96 11.90 5.41 13.09
CA ASN A 96 13.00 6.36 12.85
C ASN A 96 12.73 7.47 11.82
N LEU A 97 11.49 7.64 11.32
CA LEU A 97 11.15 8.80 10.49
C LEU A 97 10.97 10.04 11.36
N ALA A 98 11.29 11.22 10.81
CA ALA A 98 11.08 12.48 11.50
C ALA A 98 9.58 12.74 11.66
N ALA A 99 9.14 12.99 12.90
CA ALA A 99 7.73 13.21 13.21
C ALA A 99 7.27 14.60 12.75
N THR A 100 6.06 14.65 12.21
CA THR A 100 5.25 15.87 12.13
C THR A 100 4.04 15.70 13.03
N ASP A 101 3.90 16.51 14.07
CA ASP A 101 2.86 16.38 15.11
C ASP A 101 1.41 16.49 14.58
N ALA A 102 1.22 16.83 13.29
CA ALA A 102 -0.09 17.06 12.68
C ALA A 102 -0.70 15.85 11.96
N THR A 103 0.07 14.78 11.69
CA THR A 103 -0.39 13.72 10.79
C THR A 103 -1.23 12.66 11.51
N SER A 104 -2.47 12.45 11.07
CA SER A 104 -3.36 11.44 11.66
C SER A 104 -2.99 10.01 11.22
N ALA A 105 -3.37 9.01 12.02
CA ALA A 105 -3.19 7.60 11.67
C ALA A 105 -3.96 7.20 10.40
N GLU A 106 -5.08 7.86 10.12
CA GLU A 106 -5.88 7.68 8.90
C GLU A 106 -5.11 8.16 7.67
N GLN A 107 -4.53 9.36 7.72
CA GLN A 107 -3.70 9.88 6.62
C GLN A 107 -2.45 9.03 6.40
N ILE A 108 -1.85 8.47 7.45
CA ILE A 108 -0.77 7.49 7.32
C ILE A 108 -1.24 6.23 6.61
N ALA A 109 -2.43 5.70 6.95
CA ALA A 109 -2.95 4.51 6.30
C ALA A 109 -3.21 4.76 4.80
N ILE A 110 -3.77 5.92 4.46
CA ILE A 110 -3.97 6.34 3.06
C ILE A 110 -2.62 6.49 2.34
N ALA A 111 -1.63 7.14 2.97
CA ALA A 111 -0.31 7.30 2.39
C ALA A 111 0.38 5.95 2.16
N VAL A 112 0.31 5.01 3.11
CA VAL A 112 0.85 3.66 2.96
C VAL A 112 0.18 2.91 1.83
N ASP A 113 -1.15 2.98 1.70
CA ASP A 113 -1.85 2.37 0.56
C ASP A 113 -1.33 2.97 -0.76
N LEU A 114 -1.42 4.30 -0.93
CA LEU A 114 -1.08 4.94 -2.20
C LEU A 114 0.41 4.83 -2.58
N MET A 115 1.31 4.80 -1.60
CA MET A 115 2.77 4.78 -1.80
C MET A 115 3.39 3.39 -1.67
N GLY A 116 2.64 2.40 -1.19
CA GLY A 116 3.05 1.00 -1.18
C GLY A 116 3.39 0.51 -2.59
N THR A 117 4.32 -0.44 -2.69
CA THR A 117 4.74 -0.97 -4.00
C THR A 117 3.75 -2.00 -4.54
N GLY A 118 2.87 -2.53 -3.67
CA GLY A 118 2.04 -3.69 -3.98
C GLY A 118 2.84 -5.00 -3.97
N ALA A 119 4.07 -4.96 -3.46
CA ALA A 119 4.85 -6.17 -3.23
C ALA A 119 4.39 -6.83 -1.93
N HIS A 120 4.57 -8.15 -1.89
CA HIS A 120 4.40 -8.97 -0.69
C HIS A 120 5.76 -9.51 -0.26
N PRO A 121 6.70 -8.66 0.22
CA PRO A 121 8.03 -9.09 0.62
C PRO A 121 7.94 -10.18 1.70
N ALA A 122 8.74 -11.23 1.52
CA ALA A 122 8.84 -12.29 2.51
C ALA A 122 9.50 -11.78 3.80
N HIS A 123 9.03 -12.27 4.95
CA HIS A 123 9.52 -11.91 6.27
C HIS A 123 9.97 -13.14 7.05
N GLY A 124 11.05 -13.03 7.81
CA GLY A 124 11.65 -14.17 8.52
C GLY A 124 11.03 -14.47 9.88
N SER A 125 10.46 -13.46 10.54
CA SER A 125 9.94 -13.56 11.91
C SER A 125 8.42 -13.58 11.94
N TRP A 126 7.87 -14.24 12.97
CA TRP A 126 6.44 -14.28 13.21
C TRP A 126 5.91 -12.88 13.61
N PRO A 127 4.83 -12.38 12.98
CA PRO A 127 4.19 -11.13 13.36
C PRO A 127 3.31 -11.32 14.61
N ASP A 128 3.63 -10.61 15.69
CA ASP A 128 2.89 -10.69 16.97
C ASP A 128 1.73 -9.69 17.10
N HIS A 129 1.41 -8.96 16.03
CA HIS A 129 0.32 -7.97 16.00
C HIS A 129 -0.90 -8.49 15.26
N VAL A 130 -0.83 -8.64 13.94
CA VAL A 130 -1.94 -9.13 13.10
C VAL A 130 -1.41 -10.09 12.07
N VAL A 131 -2.10 -11.20 11.85
CA VAL A 131 -1.73 -12.14 10.80
C VAL A 131 -2.94 -12.90 10.28
N GLY A 132 -3.14 -12.84 8.97
CA GLY A 132 -4.05 -13.70 8.22
C GLY A 132 -3.34 -14.99 7.83
N LEU A 133 -3.97 -16.12 8.09
CA LEU A 133 -3.48 -17.46 7.80
C LEU A 133 -4.37 -18.10 6.75
N SER A 134 -3.77 -18.52 5.64
CA SER A 134 -4.42 -19.41 4.67
C SER A 134 -4.86 -20.72 5.34
N PRO A 135 -5.84 -21.44 4.80
CA PRO A 135 -6.27 -22.74 5.34
C PRO A 135 -5.10 -23.73 5.56
N ARG A 136 -4.16 -23.78 4.61
CA ARG A 136 -2.97 -24.64 4.72
C ARG A 136 -1.99 -24.18 5.80
N ALA A 137 -1.86 -22.87 6.03
CA ALA A 137 -1.07 -22.36 7.15
C ALA A 137 -1.71 -22.72 8.50
N VAL A 138 -3.04 -22.67 8.59
CA VAL A 138 -3.78 -23.13 9.78
C VAL A 138 -3.50 -24.62 10.04
N GLU A 139 -3.59 -25.47 9.02
CA GLU A 139 -3.28 -26.91 9.14
C GLU A 139 -1.83 -27.15 9.60
N ALA A 140 -0.87 -26.46 8.97
CA ALA A 140 0.55 -26.59 9.29
C ALA A 140 0.89 -26.17 10.73
N LEU A 141 0.12 -25.23 11.29
CA LEU A 141 0.37 -24.64 12.60
C LEU A 141 -0.51 -25.23 13.72
N SER A 142 -1.43 -26.15 13.42
CA SER A 142 -2.39 -26.71 14.39
C SER A 142 -1.82 -27.81 15.32
N ALA A 143 -0.49 -28.00 15.35
CA ALA A 143 0.15 -28.97 16.24
C ALA A 143 0.28 -28.43 17.67
N GLU A 144 0.14 -29.30 18.67
CA GLU A 144 0.10 -28.93 20.10
C GLU A 144 1.33 -28.17 20.59
N ASP A 145 2.50 -28.43 20.01
CA ASP A 145 3.77 -27.81 20.38
C ASP A 145 4.01 -26.44 19.69
N VAL A 146 3.08 -25.98 18.86
CA VAL A 146 3.17 -24.70 18.16
C VAL A 146 2.78 -23.55 19.07
N ASN A 147 3.67 -22.57 19.17
CA ASN A 147 3.50 -21.33 19.90
C ASN A 147 4.09 -20.16 19.07
N PRO A 148 3.82 -18.89 19.40
CA PRO A 148 4.32 -17.76 18.63
C PRO A 148 5.85 -17.76 18.44
N GLY A 149 6.60 -18.25 19.43
CA GLY A 149 8.06 -18.32 19.39
C GLY A 149 8.65 -19.35 18.42
N ASN A 150 7.86 -20.33 17.95
CA ASN A 150 8.29 -21.31 16.95
C ASN A 150 7.44 -21.34 15.67
N ALA A 151 6.35 -20.57 15.60
CA ALA A 151 5.40 -20.57 14.49
C ALA A 151 6.04 -20.28 13.14
N ALA A 152 6.93 -19.27 13.05
CA ALA A 152 7.64 -18.97 11.81
C ALA A 152 8.52 -20.14 11.33
N SER A 153 9.28 -20.75 12.26
CA SER A 153 10.13 -21.91 11.95
C SER A 153 9.29 -23.11 11.48
N ARG A 154 8.14 -23.35 12.10
CA ARG A 154 7.19 -24.40 11.72
C ARG A 154 6.63 -24.18 10.33
N LEU A 155 6.17 -22.96 10.05
CA LEU A 155 5.62 -22.60 8.74
C LEU A 155 6.68 -22.74 7.63
N HIS A 156 7.87 -22.19 7.84
CA HIS A 156 8.98 -22.32 6.89
C HIS A 156 9.43 -23.77 6.70
N GLY A 157 9.41 -24.58 7.77
CA GLY A 157 9.79 -25.99 7.74
C GLY A 157 8.91 -26.86 6.83
N VAL A 158 7.67 -26.43 6.56
CA VAL A 158 6.77 -27.08 5.59
C VAL A 158 6.74 -26.37 4.23
N GLY A 159 7.67 -25.45 3.97
CA GLY A 159 7.75 -24.67 2.74
C GLY A 159 6.75 -23.51 2.67
N GLY A 160 6.09 -23.17 3.79
CA GLY A 160 5.25 -21.98 3.87
C GLY A 160 6.07 -20.69 3.91
N ILE A 161 5.40 -19.56 3.74
CA ILE A 161 6.02 -18.23 3.73
C ILE A 161 5.21 -17.24 4.57
N ILE A 162 5.91 -16.29 5.18
CA ILE A 162 5.32 -15.12 5.80
C ILE A 162 5.55 -13.95 4.86
N VAL A 163 4.51 -13.19 4.54
CA VAL A 163 4.59 -11.99 3.71
C VAL A 163 3.99 -10.78 4.41
N VAL A 164 4.44 -9.58 4.03
CA VAL A 164 3.86 -8.32 4.50
C VAL A 164 3.18 -7.62 3.34
N ASP A 165 1.91 -7.24 3.45
CA ASP A 165 1.30 -6.31 2.48
C ASP A 165 1.78 -4.89 2.78
N ASP A 166 2.64 -4.37 1.91
CA ASP A 166 3.26 -3.06 2.05
C ASP A 166 2.32 -1.87 1.74
N ARG A 167 1.06 -2.16 1.40
CA ARG A 167 -0.03 -1.19 1.20
C ARG A 167 -0.99 -1.14 2.38
N LEU A 168 -0.91 -2.10 3.29
CA LEU A 168 -1.82 -2.19 4.41
C LEU A 168 -1.14 -1.70 5.68
N PHE A 169 -1.67 -0.62 6.27
CA PHE A 169 -1.28 -0.16 7.59
C PHE A 169 -2.40 -0.38 8.61
N ILE A 170 -2.10 -1.12 9.68
CA ILE A 170 -3.01 -1.31 10.82
C ILE A 170 -2.50 -0.50 12.01
N HIS A 171 -3.32 0.46 12.43
CA HIS A 171 -3.00 1.34 13.55
C HIS A 171 -3.23 0.65 14.91
N ALA A 172 -2.24 0.78 15.79
CA ALA A 172 -2.28 0.44 17.20
C ALA A 172 -2.36 1.73 18.05
N PRO A 173 -3.55 2.16 18.50
CA PRO A 173 -3.72 3.46 19.18
C PRO A 173 -2.97 3.59 20.51
N ALA A 174 -2.62 2.46 21.14
CA ALA A 174 -1.86 2.44 22.38
C ALA A 174 -0.35 2.64 22.18
N GLN A 175 0.13 2.64 20.94
CA GLN A 175 1.53 2.86 20.58
C GLN A 175 1.65 4.19 19.82
N ALA A 176 2.78 4.88 19.98
CA ALA A 176 3.06 6.06 19.16
C ALA A 176 3.20 5.65 17.68
N LEU A 177 2.74 6.51 16.77
CA LEU A 177 2.92 6.31 15.33
C LEU A 177 4.40 6.38 14.96
N PHE A 178 5.05 7.45 15.43
CA PHE A 178 6.47 7.71 15.26
C PHE A 178 7.21 7.21 16.50
N ASN A 179 8.13 6.26 16.29
CA ASN A 179 9.04 5.79 17.33
C ASN A 179 10.45 6.25 16.96
N THR A 180 10.74 7.53 17.22
CA THR A 180 12.11 8.06 17.16
C THR A 180 12.82 7.79 18.47
N ARG A 181 13.85 6.95 18.45
CA ARG A 181 14.68 6.72 19.63
C ARG A 181 15.73 7.82 19.74
N ALA A 182 15.89 8.39 20.94
CA ALA A 182 17.03 9.24 21.25
C ALA A 182 18.31 8.40 21.18
N LEU A 183 19.19 8.74 20.25
CA LEU A 183 20.46 8.04 20.03
C LEU A 183 21.55 8.65 20.91
N GLN A 184 22.39 7.80 21.49
CA GLN A 184 23.67 8.21 22.05
C GLN A 184 24.64 8.61 20.94
N ALA A 185 25.72 9.31 21.28
CA ALA A 185 26.70 9.80 20.29
C ALA A 185 27.38 8.69 19.44
N HIS A 186 27.33 7.45 19.90
CA HIS A 186 27.86 6.27 19.20
C HIS A 186 26.77 5.39 18.56
N GLU A 187 25.50 5.73 18.75
CA GLU A 187 24.37 5.00 18.17
C GLU A 187 23.97 5.67 16.84
N GLU A 188 23.63 4.85 15.85
CA GLU A 188 23.05 5.29 14.59
C GLU A 188 21.65 4.69 14.46
N ALA A 189 20.71 5.44 13.88
CA ALA A 189 19.39 4.91 13.60
C ALA A 189 19.53 3.79 12.56
N ARG A 190 18.91 2.64 12.84
CA ARG A 190 18.74 1.62 11.81
C ARG A 190 17.93 2.24 10.65
N PRO A 191 18.36 2.05 9.39
CA PRO A 191 17.54 2.43 8.24
C PRO A 191 16.13 1.85 8.38
N PRO A 192 15.08 2.57 7.94
CA PRO A 192 13.72 2.06 8.01
C PRO A 192 13.60 0.68 7.35
N ALA A 193 12.92 -0.26 8.01
CA ALA A 193 12.81 -1.66 7.57
C ALA A 193 12.16 -1.81 6.18
N TRP A 194 11.43 -0.78 5.75
CA TRP A 194 10.59 -0.77 4.55
C TRP A 194 11.12 0.14 3.44
N GLY A 195 12.42 0.44 3.45
CA GLY A 195 13.22 1.03 2.36
C GLY A 195 12.49 2.04 1.48
N LEU A 196 11.89 1.56 0.38
CA LEU A 196 11.20 2.40 -0.60
C LEU A 196 9.91 3.03 -0.06
N VAL A 197 9.08 2.28 0.67
CA VAL A 197 7.83 2.81 1.27
C VAL A 197 8.19 3.88 2.31
N ALA A 198 9.15 3.58 3.18
CA ALA A 198 9.61 4.55 4.18
C ALA A 198 10.22 5.81 3.54
N ALA A 199 10.98 5.69 2.45
CA ALA A 199 11.52 6.84 1.74
C ALA A 199 10.42 7.70 1.09
N ARG A 200 9.35 7.09 0.56
CA ARG A 200 8.18 7.82 0.03
C ARG A 200 7.42 8.53 1.14
N LEU A 201 7.19 7.86 2.27
CA LEU A 201 6.55 8.44 3.45
C LEU A 201 7.36 9.60 4.02
N GLN A 202 8.68 9.46 4.16
CA GLN A 202 9.53 10.56 4.63
C GLN A 202 9.43 11.77 3.70
N ALA A 203 9.49 11.57 2.38
CA ALA A 203 9.34 12.67 1.43
C ALA A 203 7.99 13.38 1.58
N TRP A 204 6.90 12.64 1.81
CA TRP A 204 5.57 13.20 2.06
C TRP A 204 5.49 13.96 3.39
N LEU A 205 6.07 13.42 4.47
CA LEU A 205 6.18 14.08 5.77
C LEU A 205 7.00 15.38 5.66
N ASP A 206 8.10 15.38 4.91
CA ASP A 206 8.97 16.54 4.68
C ASP A 206 8.23 17.70 3.98
N GLN A 207 7.14 17.40 3.24
CA GLN A 207 6.27 18.40 2.62
C GLN A 207 5.12 18.85 3.53
N GLY A 208 5.17 18.51 4.82
CA GLY A 208 4.12 18.84 5.79
C GLY A 208 2.92 17.90 5.75
N SER A 209 3.09 16.68 5.24
CA SER A 209 2.03 15.67 5.12
C SER A 209 0.72 16.21 4.53
N PRO A 210 0.75 16.74 3.28
CA PRO A 210 -0.44 17.24 2.63
C PRO A 210 -1.51 16.15 2.56
N GLU A 211 -2.77 16.58 2.66
CA GLU A 211 -3.92 15.68 2.69
C GLU A 211 -3.99 14.82 1.42
N LEU A 212 -4.18 13.52 1.63
CA LEU A 212 -4.36 12.54 0.58
C LEU A 212 -5.78 12.00 0.62
N GLU A 213 -6.37 11.90 -0.56
CA GLU A 213 -7.67 11.28 -0.76
C GLU A 213 -7.48 9.78 -1.04
N PRO A 214 -8.23 8.90 -0.35
CA PRO A 214 -8.21 7.47 -0.67
C PRO A 214 -8.82 7.23 -2.05
N ILE A 215 -8.35 6.20 -2.75
CA ILE A 215 -9.00 5.77 -3.99
C ILE A 215 -10.06 4.75 -3.64
N ALA A 216 -11.34 5.15 -3.72
CA ALA A 216 -12.48 4.28 -3.42
C ALA A 216 -12.50 3.05 -4.35
N PRO A 217 -12.81 1.83 -3.86
CA PRO A 217 -12.73 0.57 -4.61
C PRO A 217 -13.57 0.51 -5.89
N ASP A 218 -14.73 1.17 -5.89
CA ASP A 218 -15.73 1.05 -6.96
C ASP A 218 -15.69 2.21 -7.98
N GLU A 219 -14.81 3.20 -7.77
CA GLU A 219 -14.75 4.38 -8.62
C GLU A 219 -13.55 4.34 -9.57
N PRO A 220 -13.78 4.47 -10.91
CA PRO A 220 -12.69 4.45 -11.88
C PRO A 220 -11.87 5.74 -11.82
N VAL A 221 -10.56 5.61 -11.65
CA VAL A 221 -9.63 6.75 -11.60
C VAL A 221 -9.37 7.32 -12.99
N THR A 222 -9.29 8.65 -13.07
CA THR A 222 -8.84 9.38 -14.26
C THR A 222 -7.34 9.63 -14.18
N LEU A 223 -6.58 9.06 -15.12
CA LEU A 223 -5.15 9.29 -15.26
C LEU A 223 -4.87 10.42 -16.26
N HIS A 224 -4.22 11.48 -15.81
CA HIS A 224 -3.75 12.56 -16.67
C HIS A 224 -2.29 12.33 -17.08
N ILE A 225 -1.96 12.49 -18.36
CA ILE A 225 -0.62 12.31 -18.92
C ILE A 225 -0.09 13.68 -19.39
N SER A 226 1.07 14.08 -18.86
CA SER A 226 1.64 15.42 -19.08
C SER A 226 3.15 15.47 -18.79
N HIS A 227 3.81 16.61 -18.98
CA HIS A 227 5.22 16.83 -18.63
C HIS A 227 5.39 17.90 -17.55
N SER A 228 6.58 17.93 -16.95
CA SER A 228 6.91 18.79 -15.81
C SER A 228 7.28 20.25 -16.16
N TRP A 229 7.00 20.73 -17.37
CA TRP A 229 7.35 22.12 -17.75
C TRP A 229 6.33 23.16 -17.26
N GLY A 230 5.20 22.73 -16.71
CA GLY A 230 4.16 23.61 -16.20
C GLY A 230 3.39 24.33 -17.30
N GLY A 231 2.97 25.57 -17.03
CA GLY A 231 2.29 26.43 -18.00
C GLY A 231 0.81 26.07 -18.23
N GLY A 232 0.33 26.32 -19.46
CA GLY A 232 -1.09 26.19 -19.83
C GLY A 232 -1.64 24.78 -19.66
N VAL A 233 -0.83 23.74 -19.94
CA VAL A 233 -1.20 22.34 -19.76
C VAL A 233 -1.47 22.04 -18.28
N ALA A 234 -0.51 22.37 -17.40
CA ALA A 234 -0.67 22.14 -15.96
C ALA A 234 -1.87 22.89 -15.38
N ARG A 235 -2.09 24.15 -15.82
CA ARG A 235 -3.26 24.93 -15.40
C ARG A 235 -4.58 24.32 -15.89
N TRP A 236 -4.62 23.82 -17.12
CA TRP A 236 -5.81 23.16 -17.65
C TRP A 236 -6.15 21.89 -16.87
N ILE A 237 -5.16 21.05 -16.57
CA ILE A 237 -5.35 19.84 -15.76
C ILE A 237 -5.88 20.21 -14.37
N SER A 238 -5.26 21.19 -13.70
CA SER A 238 -5.72 21.66 -12.39
C SER A 238 -7.18 22.10 -12.44
N ASN A 239 -7.54 22.97 -13.39
CA ASN A 239 -8.91 23.46 -13.54
C ASN A 239 -9.90 22.33 -13.85
N TYR A 240 -9.48 21.29 -14.58
CA TYR A 240 -10.33 20.13 -14.88
C TYR A 240 -10.61 19.34 -13.60
N ILE A 241 -9.57 19.04 -12.82
CA ILE A 241 -9.70 18.31 -11.55
C ILE A 241 -10.56 19.11 -10.57
N ASP A 242 -10.33 20.42 -10.46
CA ASP A 242 -11.10 21.30 -9.57
C ASP A 242 -12.59 21.36 -9.97
N ALA A 243 -12.90 21.22 -11.26
CA ALA A 243 -14.27 21.18 -11.78
C ALA A 243 -14.95 19.80 -11.64
N ASP A 244 -14.19 18.72 -11.54
CA ASP A 244 -14.65 17.34 -11.36
C ASP A 244 -14.45 16.89 -9.90
N SER A 245 -15.03 17.62 -8.95
CA SER A 245 -14.82 17.42 -7.52
C SER A 245 -15.32 16.06 -6.97
N GLY A 246 -16.05 15.29 -7.79
CA GLY A 246 -16.50 13.93 -7.45
C GLY A 246 -15.63 12.84 -8.10
N GLY A 247 -14.63 13.20 -8.91
CA GLY A 247 -13.75 12.28 -9.60
C GLY A 247 -12.46 12.02 -8.82
N ALA A 248 -11.99 10.78 -8.85
CA ALA A 248 -10.62 10.46 -8.42
C ALA A 248 -9.64 10.71 -9.58
N HIS A 249 -8.60 11.50 -9.32
CA HIS A 249 -7.61 11.89 -10.32
C HIS A 249 -6.18 11.60 -9.87
N ILE A 250 -5.36 11.15 -10.81
CA ILE A 250 -3.90 11.04 -10.66
C ILE A 250 -3.22 11.57 -11.92
N GLN A 251 -1.97 12.02 -11.80
CA GLN A 251 -1.20 12.57 -12.92
C GLN A 251 0.12 11.81 -13.09
N LEU A 252 0.43 11.36 -14.29
CA LEU A 252 1.73 10.80 -14.64
C LEU A 252 2.53 11.83 -15.44
N LEU A 253 3.56 12.36 -14.81
CA LEU A 253 4.42 13.39 -15.37
C LEU A 253 5.70 12.80 -15.94
N ALA A 254 6.02 13.11 -17.20
CA ALA A 254 7.38 12.98 -17.70
C ALA A 254 8.27 14.10 -17.13
N GLU A 255 9.40 13.71 -16.57
CA GLU A 255 10.37 14.58 -15.91
C GLU A 255 11.79 14.33 -16.41
N GLY A 256 12.53 15.44 -16.57
CA GLY A 256 13.96 15.45 -16.90
C GLY A 256 14.80 15.99 -15.74
N PRO A 257 15.02 15.23 -14.65
CA PRO A 257 15.78 15.70 -13.48
C PRO A 257 17.26 15.97 -13.77
N GLN A 258 17.83 15.43 -14.85
CA GLN A 258 19.22 15.68 -15.25
C GLN A 258 19.27 16.53 -16.52
N SER A 259 19.96 17.67 -16.46
CA SER A 259 20.09 18.58 -17.59
C SER A 259 20.66 17.89 -18.82
N GLY A 260 20.07 18.18 -20.00
CA GLY A 260 20.56 17.71 -21.30
C GLY A 260 20.24 16.25 -21.65
N GLN A 261 19.52 15.49 -20.80
CA GLN A 261 19.19 14.08 -21.05
C GLN A 261 17.74 13.87 -21.55
N GLY A 262 17.04 14.95 -21.92
CA GLY A 262 15.66 14.91 -22.42
C GLY A 262 14.59 14.94 -21.33
N PRO A 263 13.31 15.14 -21.70
CA PRO A 263 12.20 15.32 -20.75
C PRO A 263 11.63 14.01 -20.19
N GLY A 264 11.85 12.85 -20.82
CA GLY A 264 11.33 11.56 -20.38
C GLY A 264 12.40 10.67 -19.75
N GLN A 265 13.16 11.19 -18.78
CA GLN A 265 14.12 10.38 -18.01
C GLN A 265 13.43 9.61 -16.89
N ARG A 266 12.36 10.19 -16.32
CA ARG A 266 11.58 9.62 -15.23
C ARG A 266 10.11 9.91 -15.46
N LEU A 267 9.26 8.94 -15.15
CA LEU A 267 7.83 9.14 -14.99
C LEU A 267 7.54 9.24 -13.49
N SER A 268 6.85 10.30 -13.06
CA SER A 268 6.45 10.52 -11.67
C SER A 268 4.94 10.58 -11.57
N LEU A 269 4.36 9.73 -10.73
CA LEU A 269 2.92 9.67 -10.50
C LEU A 269 2.55 10.52 -9.30
N TYR A 270 1.62 11.46 -9.47
CA TYR A 270 1.14 12.37 -8.43
C TYR A 270 -0.35 12.17 -8.13
N PRO A 271 -0.78 12.39 -6.87
CA PRO A 271 -2.20 12.43 -6.53
C PRO A 271 -2.83 13.75 -7.00
N GLY A 272 -4.11 13.71 -7.42
CA GLY A 272 -4.95 14.90 -7.60
C GLY A 272 -4.30 16.03 -8.39
N THR A 273 -4.38 17.25 -7.85
CA THR A 273 -3.62 18.41 -8.35
C THR A 273 -2.17 18.36 -7.88
N LEU A 274 -1.23 18.78 -8.74
CA LEU A 274 0.21 18.75 -8.48
C LEU A 274 0.58 19.63 -7.26
N GLN A 275 0.63 19.04 -6.06
CA GLN A 275 0.89 19.83 -4.85
C GLN A 275 2.04 19.37 -3.96
N SER A 276 2.72 18.24 -4.21
CA SER A 276 3.93 17.95 -3.40
C SER A 276 4.76 16.75 -3.89
N VAL A 277 4.36 15.53 -3.51
CA VAL A 277 5.22 14.33 -3.57
C VAL A 277 4.62 13.29 -4.50
N PRO A 278 5.43 12.68 -5.38
CA PRO A 278 4.94 11.60 -6.21
C PRO A 278 4.69 10.33 -5.40
N LEU A 279 3.56 9.67 -5.65
CA LEU A 279 3.20 8.35 -5.15
C LEU A 279 4.20 7.28 -5.62
N ALA A 280 4.66 7.40 -6.87
CA ALA A 280 5.60 6.48 -7.48
C ALA A 280 6.50 7.17 -8.52
N ARG A 281 7.66 6.56 -8.78
CA ARG A 281 8.66 7.04 -9.75
C ARG A 281 9.19 5.86 -10.56
N PHE A 282 9.29 6.04 -11.87
CA PHE A 282 9.77 5.03 -12.81
C PHE A 282 10.87 5.66 -13.67
N TRP A 283 12.11 5.20 -13.54
CA TRP A 283 13.22 5.66 -14.37
C TRP A 283 13.19 4.96 -15.72
N LEU A 284 13.34 5.73 -16.80
CA LEU A 284 13.39 5.23 -18.17
C LEU A 284 14.83 5.21 -18.66
N GLN A 285 15.27 4.06 -19.17
CA GLN A 285 16.61 3.86 -19.71
C GLN A 285 16.55 3.11 -21.05
N PRO A 286 16.84 3.75 -22.20
CA PRO A 286 17.24 5.15 -22.35
C PRO A 286 16.05 6.13 -22.19
N PRO A 287 16.32 7.40 -21.80
CA PRO A 287 15.29 8.43 -21.73
C PRO A 287 14.51 8.61 -23.05
N ILE A 288 13.24 9.01 -22.93
CA ILE A 288 12.43 9.48 -24.06
C ILE A 288 12.75 10.97 -24.28
N THR A 289 13.38 11.30 -25.40
CA THR A 289 13.87 12.66 -25.69
C THR A 289 12.81 13.61 -26.24
N SER A 290 11.73 13.08 -26.81
CA SER A 290 10.58 13.87 -27.27
C SER A 290 9.30 13.05 -27.20
N ILE A 291 9.06 12.15 -28.17
CA ILE A 291 8.01 11.12 -28.12
C ILE A 291 8.66 9.82 -28.61
N ARG A 292 8.20 8.68 -28.13
CA ARG A 292 8.57 7.37 -28.67
C ARG A 292 7.31 6.65 -29.17
N GLU A 293 7.44 5.88 -30.25
CA GLU A 293 6.31 5.07 -30.74
C GLU A 293 6.01 3.92 -29.77
N HIS A 294 7.06 3.19 -29.39
CA HIS A 294 7.00 2.06 -28.46
C HIS A 294 8.14 2.08 -27.45
N ASP A 295 7.82 1.90 -26.18
CA ASP A 295 8.76 1.84 -25.08
C ASP A 295 8.32 0.79 -24.04
N PRO A 296 9.01 -0.35 -23.93
CA PRO A 296 8.63 -1.41 -23.01
C PRO A 296 8.60 -0.97 -21.54
N GLN A 297 9.55 -0.15 -21.08
CA GLN A 297 9.60 0.32 -19.69
C GLN A 297 8.44 1.26 -19.38
N TYR A 298 8.11 2.15 -20.32
CA TYR A 298 6.93 3.00 -20.24
C TYR A 298 5.65 2.17 -20.17
N ARG A 299 5.50 1.20 -21.07
CA ARG A 299 4.31 0.35 -21.15
C ARG A 299 4.12 -0.47 -19.87
N ASP A 300 5.19 -1.05 -19.34
CA ASP A 300 5.14 -1.84 -18.11
C ASP A 300 4.80 -0.94 -16.91
N ALA A 301 5.38 0.26 -16.83
CA ALA A 301 5.04 1.25 -15.81
C ALA A 301 3.56 1.67 -15.91
N LEU A 302 3.08 1.99 -17.12
CA LEU A 302 1.69 2.41 -17.34
C LEU A 302 0.70 1.30 -17.02
N ALA A 303 0.97 0.06 -17.45
CA ALA A 303 0.14 -1.09 -17.11
C ALA A 303 0.07 -1.32 -15.60
N GLY A 304 1.22 -1.23 -14.91
CA GLY A 304 1.29 -1.31 -13.45
C GLY A 304 0.47 -0.22 -12.76
N ILE A 305 0.56 1.03 -13.23
CA ILE A 305 -0.25 2.16 -12.73
C ILE A 305 -1.74 1.90 -12.94
N CYS A 306 -2.13 1.52 -14.17
CA CYS A 306 -3.53 1.30 -14.51
C CYS A 306 -4.17 0.22 -13.64
N MET A 307 -3.46 -0.89 -13.44
CA MET A 307 -3.90 -1.97 -12.55
C MET A 307 -3.93 -1.52 -11.08
N ARG A 308 -2.83 -0.95 -10.58
CA ARG A 308 -2.66 -0.61 -9.16
C ARG A 308 -3.67 0.42 -8.66
N TYR A 309 -3.92 1.45 -9.48
CA TYR A 309 -4.76 2.59 -9.13
C TYR A 309 -6.15 2.52 -9.79
N ARG A 310 -6.50 1.38 -10.41
CA ARG A 310 -7.81 1.15 -11.05
C ARG A 310 -8.19 2.28 -12.01
N VAL A 311 -7.24 2.63 -12.87
CA VAL A 311 -7.45 3.66 -13.90
C VAL A 311 -8.51 3.15 -14.87
N GLY A 312 -9.63 3.87 -14.96
CA GLY A 312 -10.71 3.55 -15.89
C GLY A 312 -10.74 4.45 -17.12
N ARG A 313 -9.98 5.55 -17.12
CA ARG A 313 -9.86 6.46 -18.27
C ARG A 313 -8.56 7.24 -18.26
N ILE A 314 -8.10 7.65 -19.45
CA ILE A 314 -6.86 8.39 -19.64
C ILE A 314 -7.14 9.71 -20.36
N ILE A 315 -6.55 10.79 -19.88
CA ILE A 315 -6.53 12.10 -20.54
C ILE A 315 -5.08 12.43 -20.88
N VAL A 316 -4.77 12.52 -22.17
CA VAL A 316 -3.44 12.83 -22.68
C VAL A 316 -3.39 14.30 -23.06
N SER A 317 -2.81 15.12 -22.19
CA SER A 317 -2.62 16.55 -22.43
C SER A 317 -1.26 16.87 -23.05
N SER A 318 -0.28 15.98 -22.94
CA SER A 318 0.97 16.08 -23.70
C SER A 318 1.68 14.74 -23.82
N LEU A 319 2.41 14.56 -24.92
CA LEU A 319 3.23 13.36 -25.19
C LEU A 319 4.73 13.62 -25.03
N VAL A 320 5.13 14.83 -24.65
CA VAL A 320 6.54 15.16 -24.38
C VAL A 320 7.07 14.27 -23.27
N GLY A 321 8.10 13.48 -23.57
CA GLY A 321 8.70 12.50 -22.66
C GLY A 321 7.89 11.21 -22.48
N HIS A 322 6.88 10.96 -23.31
CA HIS A 322 6.02 9.77 -23.26
C HIS A 322 6.08 8.90 -24.53
N SER A 323 5.48 7.71 -24.43
CA SER A 323 5.31 6.78 -25.55
C SER A 323 3.86 6.81 -26.08
N LEU A 324 3.69 6.50 -27.37
CA LEU A 324 2.36 6.29 -27.98
C LEU A 324 1.66 5.03 -27.45
N ASP A 325 2.37 4.16 -26.73
CA ASP A 325 1.77 3.03 -26.00
C ASP A 325 0.64 3.44 -25.04
N VAL A 326 0.57 4.71 -24.64
CA VAL A 326 -0.55 5.26 -23.86
C VAL A 326 -1.91 5.06 -24.54
N PHE A 327 -1.95 5.10 -25.87
CA PHE A 327 -3.17 4.86 -26.65
C PHE A 327 -3.46 3.37 -26.82
N GLY A 328 -2.49 2.50 -26.53
CA GLY A 328 -2.59 1.04 -26.62
C GLY A 328 -3.10 0.35 -25.35
N THR A 329 -3.55 1.09 -24.34
CA THR A 329 -3.99 0.53 -23.04
C THR A 329 -5.35 -0.19 -23.11
N GLY A 330 -6.16 0.08 -24.15
CA GLY A 330 -7.53 -0.41 -24.25
C GLY A 330 -8.53 0.37 -23.37
N LEU A 331 -8.07 1.36 -22.61
CA LEU A 331 -8.92 2.21 -21.78
C LEU A 331 -9.49 3.39 -22.60
N PRO A 332 -10.69 3.88 -22.26
CA PRO A 332 -11.21 5.14 -22.80
C PRO A 332 -10.16 6.26 -22.68
N THR A 333 -9.71 6.78 -23.81
CA THR A 333 -8.60 7.74 -23.88
C THR A 333 -9.02 8.99 -24.66
N VAL A 334 -8.80 10.16 -24.07
CA VAL A 334 -9.02 11.47 -24.71
C VAL A 334 -7.67 12.16 -24.88
N GLN A 335 -7.38 12.66 -26.07
CA GLN A 335 -6.23 13.54 -26.30
C GLN A 335 -6.69 15.00 -26.33
N VAL A 336 -6.07 15.83 -25.51
CA VAL A 336 -6.34 17.27 -25.45
C VAL A 336 -5.22 18.00 -26.18
N LEU A 337 -5.58 18.66 -27.27
CA LEU A 337 -4.64 19.37 -28.11
C LEU A 337 -4.48 20.79 -27.59
N HIS A 338 -3.40 21.03 -26.85
CA HIS A 338 -3.07 22.36 -26.33
C HIS A 338 -2.37 23.25 -27.35
N ASP A 339 -1.73 22.65 -28.38
CA ASP A 339 -0.96 23.33 -29.44
C ASP A 339 -0.95 22.50 -30.74
N GLN A 340 -0.24 22.98 -31.77
CA GLN A 340 0.01 22.26 -33.04
C GLN A 340 1.07 21.14 -32.95
N PHE A 341 1.45 20.66 -31.76
CA PHE A 341 2.42 19.56 -31.61
C PHE A 341 1.91 18.28 -32.32
N PRO A 342 2.72 17.60 -33.17
CA PRO A 342 4.18 17.70 -33.34
C PRO A 342 4.66 18.66 -34.46
N LEU A 343 3.80 19.47 -35.07
CA LEU A 343 4.14 20.36 -36.21
C LEU A 343 5.03 21.56 -35.85
N TRP A 344 5.49 21.69 -34.61
CA TRP A 344 6.42 22.73 -34.18
C TRP A 344 7.88 22.26 -34.18
N PRO A 345 8.80 23.02 -34.82
CA PRO A 345 10.20 22.65 -34.88
C PRO A 345 10.96 23.20 -33.67
N PHE A 346 11.79 22.34 -33.06
CA PHE A 346 12.86 22.65 -32.10
C PHE A 346 12.47 23.40 -30.82
N LEU A 347 12.26 22.63 -29.75
CA LEU A 347 12.61 23.09 -28.40
C LEU A 347 14.11 22.81 -28.22
N SER A 348 14.91 23.86 -28.42
CA SER A 348 16.37 23.88 -28.27
C SER A 348 16.82 23.83 -26.82
#